data_AF-A0A9C9Q401-F1
#
_entry.id   AF-A0A9C9Q401-F1
#
_cell.length_a   1.000
_cell.length_b   1.000
_cell.length_c   1.000
_cell.angle_alpha   90.00
_cell.angle_beta   90.00
_cell.angle_gamma   90.00
#
_symmetry.space_group_name_H-M   'P 1'
#
loop_
_entity.id
_entity.type
_entity.pdbx_description
1 polymer ?
#
loop_
_entity_poly.entity_id
_entity_poly.type
_entity_poly.pdbx_seq_one_letter_code
_entity_poly.pdbx_strand_id
1 'polypeptide(L)' 'MQQRGDLRESKRWVVKIGSALLTADGAGLDREAIRDWVMQMVALRARGIELV' A
#
# COMPACT_ATOMS: atom_id res chain seq x y z
N MET A 1 -2.79 -8.38 19.98
CA MET A 1 -3.27 -9.00 18.73
C MET A 1 -4.14 -7.94 18.05
N GLN A 2 -3.73 -7.44 16.89
CA GLN A 2 -4.44 -6.37 16.17
C GLN A 2 -5.78 -6.89 15.65
N GLN A 3 -6.89 -6.23 15.94
CA GLN A 3 -8.22 -6.58 15.43
C GLN A 3 -8.55 -5.77 14.18
N ARG A 4 -9.40 -6.29 13.29
CA ARG A 4 -9.77 -5.60 12.03
C ARG A 4 -10.43 -4.23 12.26
N GLY A 5 -11.03 -4.01 13.44
CA GLY A 5 -11.60 -2.71 13.85
C GLY A 5 -10.55 -1.62 13.99
N ASP A 6 -9.38 -1.97 14.55
CA ASP A 6 -8.29 -1.03 14.86
C ASP A 6 -7.78 -0.32 13.60
N LEU A 7 -7.81 -0.99 12.44
CA LEU A 7 -7.41 -0.42 11.15
C LEU A 7 -8.34 0.72 10.70
N ARG A 8 -9.64 0.65 10.99
CA ARG A 8 -10.60 1.68 10.57
C ARG A 8 -10.42 2.99 11.34
N GLU A 9 -9.95 2.90 12.58
CA GLU A 9 -9.75 4.05 13.47
C GLU A 9 -8.30 4.56 13.44
N SER A 10 -7.37 3.77 12.88
CA SER A 10 -5.96 4.11 12.79
C SER A 10 -5.72 5.28 11.83
N LYS A 11 -5.11 6.36 12.34
CA LYS A 11 -4.76 7.56 11.56
C LYS A 11 -3.53 7.40 10.67
N ARG A 12 -2.57 6.56 11.09
CA ARG A 12 -1.32 6.32 10.36
C ARG A 12 -1.13 4.85 10.05
N TRP A 13 -0.88 4.54 8.79
CA TRP A 13 -0.71 3.18 8.28
C TRP A 13 0.72 3.02 7.76
N VAL A 14 1.32 1.87 8.07
CA VAL A 14 2.60 1.45 7.49
C VAL A 14 2.29 0.36 6.47
N VAL A 15 2.51 0.65 5.18
CA VAL A 15 2.19 -0.30 4.10
C VAL A 15 3.49 -0.91 3.60
N LYS A 16 3.70 -2.18 3.96
CA LYS A 16 4.83 -2.96 3.45
C LYS A 16 4.40 -3.78 2.24
N ILE A 17 5.00 -3.48 1.08
CA ILE A 17 4.82 -4.27 -0.13
C ILE A 17 6.02 -5.19 -0.30
N GLY A 18 5.77 -6.50 -0.44
CA GLY A 18 6.82 -7.48 -0.71
C GLY A 18 7.39 -7.33 -2.13
N SER A 19 8.67 -7.64 -2.31
CA SER A 19 9.36 -7.50 -3.61
C SER A 19 8.67 -8.24 -4.75
N ALA A 20 8.16 -9.44 -4.49
CA ALA A 20 7.43 -10.24 -5.48
C ALA A 20 6.20 -9.53 -6.08
N LEU A 21 5.58 -8.60 -5.35
CA LEU A 21 4.42 -7.81 -5.83
C LEU A 21 4.84 -6.55 -6.60
N LEU A 22 6.14 -6.24 -6.64
CA LEU A 22 6.71 -5.06 -7.30
C LEU A 22 7.60 -5.45 -8.49
N THR A 23 7.79 -6.74 -8.74
CA THR A 23 8.68 -7.26 -9.77
C THR A 23 7.96 -8.17 -10.73
N ALA A 24 8.26 -8.06 -12.02
CA ALA A 24 7.71 -8.91 -13.07
C ALA A 24 8.52 -10.22 -13.20
N ASP A 25 8.55 -11.03 -12.14
CA ASP A 25 9.17 -12.38 -12.12
C ASP A 25 10.60 -12.46 -12.71
N GLY A 26 11.45 -11.51 -12.32
CA GLY A 26 12.85 -11.43 -12.77
C GLY A 26 13.09 -10.47 -13.94
N ALA A 27 12.05 -9.88 -14.52
CA ALA A 27 12.17 -8.84 -15.56
C ALA A 27 12.36 -7.41 -15.00
N GLY A 28 12.70 -7.29 -13.71
CA GLY A 28 12.81 -6.00 -13.02
C GLY A 28 11.48 -5.51 -12.47
N LEU A 29 11.32 -4.19 -12.37
CA LEU A 29 10.14 -3.57 -11.74
C LEU A 29 8.88 -3.72 -12.60
N ASP A 30 7.80 -4.17 -11.99
CA ASP A 30 6.46 -4.14 -12.57
C ASP A 30 5.85 -2.75 -12.37
N ARG A 31 5.95 -1.92 -13.42
CA ARG A 31 5.45 -0.54 -13.39
C ARG A 31 3.93 -0.45 -13.34
N GLU A 32 3.23 -1.45 -13.84
CA GLU A 32 1.77 -1.50 -13.81
C GLU A 32 1.29 -1.80 -12.38
N ALA A 33 1.83 -2.84 -11.76
CA ALA A 33 1.55 -3.14 -10.35
C ALA A 33 1.88 -1.95 -9.44
N ILE A 34 3.06 -1.33 -9.62
CA ILE A 34 3.46 -0.14 -8.86
C ILE A 34 2.44 1.00 -9.02
N ARG A 35 2.01 1.29 -10.25
CA ARG A 35 1.02 2.34 -10.52
C ARG A 35 -0.28 2.07 -9.78
N ASP A 36 -0.75 0.82 -9.78
CA ASP A 36 -1.99 0.45 -9.11
C ASP A 36 -1.90 0.59 -7.59
N TRP A 37 -0.75 0.20 -6.99
CA TRP A 37 -0.49 0.46 -5.58
C TRP A 37 -0.47 1.96 -5.24
N VAL A 38 0.20 2.77 -6.06
CA VAL A 38 0.27 4.22 -5.88
C VAL A 38 -1.12 4.85 -5.95
N MET A 39 -1.97 4.42 -6.88
CA MET A 39 -3.35 4.93 -6.99
C MET A 39 -4.17 4.65 -5.73
N GLN A 40 -4.03 3.45 -5.14
CA GLN A 40 -4.67 3.13 -3.87
C GLN A 40 -4.12 3.99 -2.71
N MET A 41 -2.80 4.19 -2.63
CA MET A 41 -2.17 5.03 -1.62
C MET A 41 -2.62 6.50 -1.71
N VAL A 42 -2.77 7.03 -2.93
CA VAL A 42 -3.30 8.37 -3.17
C VAL A 42 -4.74 8.49 -2.65
N ALA A 43 -5.60 7.51 -2.94
CA ALA A 43 -6.97 7.51 -2.45
C ALA A 43 -7.04 7.46 -0.91
N LEU A 44 -6.13 6.72 -0.25
CA LEU A 44 -6.03 6.69 1.21
C LEU A 44 -5.54 8.03 1.78
N ARG A 45 -4.52 8.66 1.18
CA ARG A 45 -4.06 10.00 1.57
C ARG A 45 -5.16 11.04 1.42
N ALA A 46 -5.94 10.98 0.34
CA ALA A 46 -7.08 11.88 0.12
C ALA A 46 -8.18 11.73 1.19
N ARG A 47 -8.28 10.56 1.81
CA ARG A 47 -9.17 10.28 2.96
C ARG A 47 -8.59 10.72 4.31
N GLY A 48 -7.42 11.36 4.31
CA GLY A 48 -6.76 11.85 5.53
C GLY A 48 -5.95 10.78 6.28
N ILE A 49 -5.72 9.62 5.69
CA ILE A 49 -4.87 8.57 6.28
C ILE A 49 -3.41 8.90 6.00
N GLU A 50 -2.60 8.99 7.05
CA GLU A 50 -1.16 9.16 6.93
C GLU A 50 -0.51 7.83 6.52
N LEU A 51 0.31 7.85 5.47
CA LEU A 51 0.95 6.65 4.93
C LEU A 51 2.47 6.73 5.02
N VAL A 52 3.07 5.62 5.48
CA VAL A 52 4.51 5.31 5.48
C VAL A 52 4.74 4.02 4.72
#